data_AF-R7P734-F1
#
_entry.id   AF-R7P734-F1
#
_cell.length_a   1.000
_cell.length_b   1.000
_cell.length_c   1.000
_cell.angle_alpha   90.00
_cell.angle_beta   90.00
_cell.angle_gamma   90.00
#
_symmetry.space_group_name_H-M   'P 1'
#
loop_
_entity.id
_entity.type
_entity.pdbx_description
1 polymer ?
#
loop_
_entity_poly.entity_id
_entity_poly.type
_entity_poly.pdbx_seq_one_letter_code
_entity_poly.pdbx_strand_id
1 'polypeptide(L)'
;MKKVDEIQEFLKYFSDEEIINYLTNTEQKIELYEFVIATLCIKNDKLRNDFFYTYVNFFDNFDLKYFKNTLDNKDLKTVAILFLDKMDILSNTIKSIFTVATGYESLIKYEFNQAKTISDKVEYIKNVHIMGNKKLEDYLTGKIDDQDVLYLLHTNDDTKQIKYHCTLDKKTDKAINPSITIGVELETVNDQIEKYQNIPCLFKNFDVTIDNSVKNGLEVVSPVLHYTESDLSTLKSVCEVLKQTGFYTNDTCGGHIHIGADYLKTKQDYNMFMYLYINMEDIIYKITDKAHSQKRHSVLKYAGKVKDELLSSFDKTNQNNQDFISKLKGISKTRYRGLNLQNINKPNKNTIEFRMANGEIDFDELLANINLFAKLIQVSHDLNTLDKDDERIKIAKSICTIKDELEKLKAFLDLLFDNEELKQIYYERYITNTLVMELLNEEIKQDNEYYIALDNESKLIRTK
;
A
#
# COMPACT_ATOMS: atom_id res chain seq x y z
N MET A 1 17.53 -15.72 -19.53
CA MET A 1 18.20 -15.74 -18.21
C MET A 1 19.41 -16.62 -18.34
N LYS A 2 20.61 -16.07 -18.06
CA LYS A 2 21.79 -16.91 -17.96
C LYS A 2 21.73 -17.66 -16.63
N LYS A 3 21.86 -18.99 -16.63
CA LYS A 3 21.98 -19.80 -15.40
C LYS A 3 23.25 -19.42 -14.64
N VAL A 4 23.33 -19.68 -13.33
CA VAL A 4 24.52 -19.36 -12.51
C VAL A 4 25.81 -19.85 -13.18
N ASP A 5 25.78 -21.09 -13.68
CA ASP A 5 26.90 -21.73 -14.38
C ASP A 5 27.34 -20.96 -15.65
N GLU A 6 26.41 -20.33 -16.37
CA GLU A 6 26.73 -19.58 -17.59
C GLU A 6 27.45 -18.26 -17.29
N ILE A 7 27.05 -17.57 -16.21
CA ILE A 7 27.74 -16.35 -15.77
C ILE A 7 29.13 -16.70 -15.26
N GLN A 8 29.23 -17.74 -14.43
CA GLN A 8 30.51 -18.19 -13.89
C GLN A 8 31.46 -18.66 -15.00
N GLU A 9 31.00 -19.48 -15.95
CA GLU A 9 31.85 -19.95 -17.05
C GLU A 9 32.23 -18.82 -18.01
N PHE A 10 31.34 -17.85 -18.24
CA PHE A 10 31.65 -16.65 -19.02
C PHE A 10 32.77 -15.81 -18.38
N LEU A 11 32.70 -15.58 -17.07
CA LEU A 11 33.66 -14.73 -16.34
C LEU A 11 34.93 -15.46 -15.88
N LYS A 12 34.96 -16.80 -15.95
CA LYS A 12 36.06 -17.63 -15.43
C LYS A 12 37.44 -17.24 -15.94
N TYR A 13 37.53 -16.86 -17.22
CA TYR A 13 38.78 -16.49 -17.88
C TYR A 13 39.11 -15.00 -17.73
N PHE A 14 38.22 -14.21 -17.15
CA PHE A 14 38.43 -12.78 -16.95
C PHE A 14 39.40 -12.58 -15.77
N SER A 15 40.19 -11.52 -15.86
CA SER A 15 40.91 -10.91 -14.75
C SER A 15 39.94 -10.16 -13.84
N ASP A 16 40.38 -9.86 -12.61
CA ASP A 16 39.55 -9.12 -11.66
C ASP A 16 39.16 -7.73 -12.21
N GLU A 17 40.08 -7.09 -12.97
CA GLU A 17 39.82 -5.80 -13.63
C GLU A 17 38.76 -5.93 -14.73
N GLU A 18 38.80 -6.99 -15.54
CA GLU A 18 37.79 -7.25 -16.57
C GLU A 18 36.40 -7.53 -15.96
N ILE A 19 36.34 -8.23 -14.82
CA ILE A 19 35.07 -8.47 -14.10
C ILE A 19 34.51 -7.16 -13.55
N ILE A 20 35.35 -6.31 -12.96
CA ILE A 20 34.92 -5.00 -12.45
C ILE A 20 34.42 -4.13 -13.60
N ASN A 21 35.15 -4.06 -14.72
CA ASN A 21 34.74 -3.31 -15.89
C ASN A 21 33.40 -3.81 -16.46
N TYR A 22 33.18 -5.13 -16.46
CA TYR A 22 31.88 -5.72 -16.80
C TYR A 22 30.78 -5.25 -15.85
N LEU A 23 31.04 -5.23 -14.54
CA LEU A 23 30.09 -4.84 -13.50
C LEU A 23 29.79 -3.34 -13.43
N THR A 24 30.70 -2.50 -13.90
CA THR A 24 30.54 -1.04 -13.88
C THR A 24 30.19 -0.44 -15.23
N ASN A 25 29.93 -1.26 -16.26
CA ASN A 25 29.60 -0.77 -17.59
C ASN A 25 28.24 -0.06 -17.60
N THR A 26 28.24 1.26 -17.81
CA THR A 26 27.03 2.11 -17.81
C THR A 26 26.06 1.83 -18.96
N GLU A 27 26.49 1.14 -20.01
CA GLU A 27 25.64 0.77 -21.13
C GLU A 27 24.77 -0.46 -20.84
N GLN A 28 25.10 -1.23 -19.80
CA GLN A 28 24.36 -2.43 -19.41
C GLN A 28 23.71 -2.24 -18.04
N LYS A 29 22.40 -2.46 -17.97
CA LYS A 29 21.72 -2.62 -16.69
C LYS A 29 22.01 -4.02 -16.15
N ILE A 30 22.63 -4.08 -14.97
CA ILE A 30 22.96 -5.33 -14.28
C ILE A 30 21.90 -5.62 -13.24
N GLU A 31 21.38 -6.85 -13.26
CA GLU A 31 20.43 -7.32 -12.25
C GLU A 31 21.15 -7.76 -10.97
N LEU A 32 20.48 -7.69 -9.82
CA LEU A 32 21.11 -7.95 -8.51
C LEU A 32 21.69 -9.37 -8.42
N TYR A 33 21.00 -10.38 -8.97
CA TYR A 33 21.53 -11.75 -8.95
C TYR A 33 22.83 -11.87 -9.77
N GLU A 34 22.93 -11.18 -10.91
CA GLU A 34 24.11 -11.16 -11.77
C GLU A 34 25.27 -10.46 -11.07
N PHE A 35 24.99 -9.32 -10.42
CA PHE A 35 25.96 -8.60 -9.61
C PHE A 35 26.57 -9.50 -8.53
N VAL A 36 25.75 -10.23 -7.76
CA VAL A 36 26.23 -11.14 -6.71
C VAL A 36 27.10 -12.24 -7.31
N ILE A 37 26.62 -12.93 -8.35
CA ILE A 37 27.35 -14.06 -8.95
C ILE A 37 28.69 -13.61 -9.54
N ALA A 38 28.70 -12.51 -10.29
CA ALA A 38 29.90 -11.96 -10.91
C ALA A 38 30.89 -11.42 -9.87
N THR A 39 30.41 -10.81 -8.78
CA THR A 39 31.26 -10.38 -7.67
C THR A 39 31.98 -11.58 -7.04
N LEU A 40 31.29 -12.72 -6.89
CA LEU A 40 31.91 -13.97 -6.41
C LEU A 40 32.97 -14.56 -7.36
N CYS A 41 33.04 -14.11 -8.61
CA CYS A 41 34.09 -14.48 -9.56
C CYS A 41 35.39 -13.68 -9.38
N ILE A 42 35.37 -12.57 -8.64
CA ILE A 42 36.58 -11.79 -8.32
C ILE A 42 37.50 -12.64 -7.43
N LYS A 43 38.74 -12.85 -7.88
CA LYS A 43 39.72 -13.76 -7.28
C LYS A 43 40.40 -13.15 -6.07
N ASN A 44 40.72 -11.85 -6.12
CA ASN A 44 41.28 -11.14 -4.98
C ASN A 44 40.22 -10.89 -3.89
N ASP A 45 40.43 -11.46 -2.70
CA ASP A 45 39.46 -11.42 -1.60
C ASP A 45 39.17 -10.00 -1.10
N LYS A 46 40.22 -9.19 -0.91
CA LYS A 46 40.06 -7.80 -0.46
C LYS A 46 39.26 -7.00 -1.50
N LEU A 47 39.62 -7.11 -2.77
CA LEU A 47 38.96 -6.42 -3.86
C LEU A 47 37.48 -6.85 -3.97
N ARG A 48 37.20 -8.15 -3.85
CA ARG A 48 35.84 -8.70 -3.86
C ARG A 48 34.97 -8.11 -2.76
N ASN A 49 35.47 -8.11 -1.52
CA ASN A 49 34.74 -7.56 -0.38
C ASN A 49 34.53 -6.05 -0.53
N ASP A 50 35.59 -5.29 -0.85
CA ASP A 50 35.54 -3.84 -1.02
C ASP A 50 34.54 -3.46 -2.14
N PHE A 51 34.59 -4.19 -3.27
CA PHE A 51 33.67 -3.98 -4.40
C PHE A 51 32.22 -4.26 -4.00
N PHE A 52 31.94 -5.42 -3.39
CA PHE A 52 30.59 -5.77 -2.96
C PHE A 52 29.99 -4.68 -2.08
N TYR A 53 30.70 -4.26 -1.03
CA TYR A 53 30.18 -3.29 -0.07
C TYR A 53 30.08 -1.86 -0.63
N THR A 54 30.91 -1.53 -1.61
CA THR A 54 30.80 -0.24 -2.32
C THR A 54 29.53 -0.18 -3.17
N TYR A 55 29.17 -1.28 -3.83
CA TYR A 55 28.13 -1.26 -4.86
C TYR A 55 26.79 -1.88 -4.47
N VAL A 56 26.73 -2.70 -3.41
CA VAL A 56 25.49 -3.36 -2.97
C VAL A 56 24.37 -2.36 -2.66
N ASN A 57 24.72 -1.17 -2.15
CA ASN A 57 23.76 -0.12 -1.80
C ASN A 57 23.10 0.54 -3.02
N PHE A 58 23.57 0.28 -4.25
CA PHE A 58 22.89 0.73 -5.48
C PHE A 58 21.73 -0.19 -5.89
N PHE A 59 21.58 -1.35 -5.24
CA PHE A 59 20.48 -2.26 -5.50
C PHE A 59 19.40 -2.08 -4.45
N ASP A 60 18.25 -1.55 -4.89
CA ASP A 60 17.03 -1.59 -4.11
C ASP A 60 16.63 -3.05 -3.86
N ASN A 61 16.08 -3.34 -2.68
CA ASN A 61 15.49 -4.65 -2.34
C ASN A 61 16.47 -5.83 -2.31
N PHE A 62 17.65 -5.68 -1.70
CA PHE A 62 18.51 -6.81 -1.36
C PHE A 62 17.84 -7.71 -0.31
N ASP A 63 17.01 -8.65 -0.77
CA ASP A 63 16.18 -9.54 0.05
C ASP A 63 16.12 -10.96 -0.57
N LEU A 64 15.95 -11.97 0.27
CA LEU A 64 15.80 -13.36 -0.14
C LEU A 64 14.59 -13.56 -1.08
N LYS A 65 13.51 -12.78 -0.92
CA LYS A 65 12.34 -12.83 -1.81
C LYS A 65 12.74 -12.52 -3.26
N TYR A 66 13.65 -11.57 -3.50
CA TYR A 66 14.18 -11.28 -4.84
C TYR A 66 14.93 -12.50 -5.39
N PHE A 67 15.92 -13.01 -4.65
CA PHE A 67 16.74 -14.13 -5.12
C PHE A 67 15.91 -15.39 -5.39
N LYS A 68 14.92 -15.70 -4.53
CA LYS A 68 14.01 -16.84 -4.72
C LYS A 68 13.14 -16.70 -5.99
N ASN A 69 12.77 -15.48 -6.36
CA ASN A 69 11.98 -15.22 -7.57
C ASN A 69 12.83 -15.23 -8.86
N THR A 70 14.13 -15.02 -8.73
CA THR A 70 15.05 -14.90 -9.89
C THR A 70 15.90 -16.16 -10.12
N LEU A 71 16.23 -16.92 -9.07
CA LEU A 71 17.04 -18.12 -9.16
C LEU A 71 16.21 -19.35 -8.79
N ASP A 72 16.48 -20.49 -9.45
CA ASP A 72 15.92 -21.75 -8.98
C ASP A 72 16.58 -22.17 -7.65
N ASN A 73 15.94 -23.10 -6.93
CA ASN A 73 16.41 -23.50 -5.59
C ASN A 73 17.82 -24.10 -5.59
N LYS A 74 18.26 -24.73 -6.68
CA LYS A 74 19.60 -25.34 -6.77
C LYS A 74 20.65 -24.25 -6.98
N ASP A 75 20.38 -23.34 -7.89
CA ASP A 75 21.23 -22.19 -8.20
C ASP A 75 21.36 -21.27 -6.98
N LEU A 76 20.23 -20.93 -6.33
CA LEU A 76 20.19 -20.14 -5.10
C LEU A 76 21.04 -20.77 -3.99
N LYS A 77 20.89 -22.07 -3.76
CA LYS A 77 21.70 -22.81 -2.77
C LYS A 77 23.19 -22.76 -3.10
N THR A 78 23.55 -22.89 -4.38
CA THR A 78 24.94 -22.88 -4.83
C THR A 78 25.57 -21.52 -4.62
N VAL A 79 24.87 -20.45 -5.02
CA VAL A 79 25.28 -19.06 -4.77
C VAL A 79 25.42 -18.80 -3.28
N ALA A 80 24.48 -19.26 -2.45
CA ALA A 80 24.52 -19.07 -1.02
C ALA A 80 25.74 -19.73 -0.35
N ILE A 81 26.05 -20.98 -0.71
CA ILE A 81 27.24 -21.68 -0.19
C ILE A 81 28.51 -20.94 -0.60
N LEU A 82 28.64 -20.56 -1.88
CA LEU A 82 29.79 -19.81 -2.37
C LEU A 82 29.92 -18.44 -1.70
N PHE A 83 28.80 -17.76 -1.45
CA PHE A 83 28.80 -16.45 -0.82
C PHE A 83 29.29 -16.53 0.63
N LEU A 84 28.79 -17.49 1.40
CA LEU A 84 29.21 -17.69 2.79
C LEU A 84 30.66 -18.17 2.92
N ASP A 85 31.17 -18.90 1.92
CA ASP A 85 32.57 -19.36 1.88
C ASP A 85 33.56 -18.24 1.54
N LYS A 86 33.17 -17.35 0.62
CA LYS A 86 34.07 -16.33 0.06
C LYS A 86 33.99 -14.94 0.72
N MET A 87 32.95 -14.63 1.48
CA MET A 87 32.75 -13.28 2.04
C MET A 87 33.13 -13.26 3.52
N ASP A 88 33.98 -12.30 3.93
CA ASP A 88 34.62 -12.33 5.26
C ASP A 88 33.75 -11.70 6.36
N ILE A 89 33.29 -10.47 6.13
CA ILE A 89 32.47 -9.71 7.08
C ILE A 89 31.10 -9.63 6.45
N LEU A 90 30.06 -10.08 7.15
CA LEU A 90 28.68 -10.01 6.71
C LEU A 90 27.85 -9.25 7.74
N SER A 91 27.01 -8.32 7.27
CA SER A 91 25.93 -7.80 8.11
C SER A 91 24.99 -8.94 8.47
N ASN A 92 24.31 -8.85 9.62
CA ASN A 92 23.38 -9.90 10.06
C ASN A 92 22.28 -10.16 9.02
N THR A 93 21.76 -9.10 8.38
CA THR A 93 20.78 -9.18 7.29
C THR A 93 21.31 -10.04 6.14
N ILE A 94 22.47 -9.71 5.57
CA ILE A 94 23.05 -10.45 4.44
C ILE A 94 23.40 -11.88 4.85
N LYS A 95 23.98 -12.06 6.04
CA LYS A 95 24.32 -13.38 6.57
C LYS A 95 23.09 -14.28 6.66
N SER A 96 21.97 -13.75 7.18
CA SER A 96 20.74 -14.51 7.34
C SER A 96 20.12 -14.95 6.00
N ILE A 97 20.13 -14.07 4.98
CA ILE A 97 19.63 -14.36 3.62
C ILE A 97 20.36 -15.58 3.07
N PHE A 98 21.69 -15.52 3.01
CA PHE A 98 22.47 -16.61 2.43
C PHE A 98 22.52 -17.85 3.31
N THR A 99 22.54 -17.70 4.64
CA THR A 99 22.44 -18.85 5.55
C THR A 99 21.17 -19.65 5.32
N VAL A 100 20.03 -18.97 5.23
CA VAL A 100 18.73 -19.62 5.00
C VAL A 100 18.62 -20.19 3.59
N ALA A 101 19.13 -19.47 2.59
CA ALA A 101 19.18 -19.92 1.19
C ALA A 101 19.96 -21.24 1.00
N THR A 102 20.89 -21.60 1.90
CA THR A 102 21.56 -22.91 1.86
C THR A 102 20.60 -24.10 2.06
N GLY A 103 19.49 -23.88 2.78
CA GLY A 103 18.57 -24.92 3.24
C GLY A 103 19.15 -25.87 4.30
N TYR A 104 20.34 -25.60 4.85
CA TYR A 104 20.95 -26.44 5.88
C TYR A 104 20.40 -26.10 7.27
N GLU A 105 19.40 -26.85 7.73
CA GLU A 105 18.74 -26.55 9.01
C GLU A 105 19.69 -26.45 10.21
N SER A 106 20.74 -27.28 10.27
CA SER A 106 21.72 -27.24 11.36
C SER A 106 22.49 -25.91 11.39
N LEU A 107 22.90 -25.42 10.21
CA LEU A 107 23.58 -24.13 10.07
C LEU A 107 22.63 -22.98 10.40
N ILE A 108 21.39 -23.02 9.90
CA ILE A 108 20.37 -22.00 10.20
C ILE A 108 20.10 -21.91 11.70
N LYS A 109 19.91 -23.04 12.37
CA LYS A 109 19.68 -23.11 13.82
C LYS A 109 20.90 -22.60 14.61
N TYR A 110 22.10 -22.96 14.18
CA TYR A 110 23.33 -22.48 14.80
C TYR A 110 23.42 -20.96 14.70
N GLU A 111 23.32 -20.39 13.50
CA GLU A 111 23.45 -18.95 13.28
C GLU A 111 22.33 -18.13 13.92
N PHE A 112 21.10 -18.63 13.90
CA PHE A 112 19.98 -18.05 14.65
C PHE A 112 20.28 -17.94 16.16
N ASN A 113 20.91 -18.94 16.76
CA ASN A 113 21.25 -18.90 18.18
C ASN A 113 22.40 -17.92 18.48
N GLN A 114 23.24 -17.61 17.49
CA GLN A 114 24.31 -16.61 17.61
C GLN A 114 23.80 -15.18 17.41
N ALA A 115 22.59 -15.00 16.87
CA ALA A 115 21.97 -13.70 16.65
C ALA A 115 21.78 -12.95 17.98
N LYS A 116 22.26 -11.70 18.03
CA LYS A 116 22.37 -10.92 19.27
C LYS A 116 21.08 -10.23 19.66
N THR A 117 20.35 -9.71 18.67
CA THR A 117 19.11 -8.96 18.89
C THR A 117 17.89 -9.79 18.52
N ILE A 118 16.72 -9.40 19.03
CA ILE A 118 15.44 -9.99 18.61
C ILE A 118 15.21 -9.74 17.13
N SER A 119 15.51 -8.53 16.63
CA SER A 119 15.41 -8.18 15.21
C SER A 119 16.22 -9.13 14.34
N ASP A 120 17.46 -9.43 14.72
CA ASP A 120 18.32 -10.37 13.99
C ASP A 120 17.69 -11.78 13.95
N LYS A 121 17.17 -12.27 15.08
CA LYS A 121 16.48 -13.56 15.14
C LYS A 121 15.23 -13.59 14.25
N VAL A 122 14.45 -12.51 14.25
CA VAL A 122 13.25 -12.37 13.42
C VAL A 122 13.62 -12.34 11.94
N GLU A 123 14.77 -11.79 11.56
CA GLU A 123 15.26 -11.82 10.17
C GLU A 123 15.46 -13.25 9.65
N TYR A 124 16.01 -14.16 10.47
CA TYR A 124 16.09 -15.58 10.11
C TYR A 124 14.70 -16.21 9.97
N ILE A 125 13.75 -15.87 10.84
CA ILE A 125 12.37 -16.36 10.76
C ILE A 125 11.71 -15.87 9.46
N LYS A 126 11.86 -14.59 9.12
CA LYS A 126 11.41 -13.98 7.86
C LYS A 126 11.95 -14.73 6.65
N ASN A 127 13.26 -14.98 6.62
CA ASN A 127 13.90 -15.68 5.51
C ASN A 127 13.45 -17.15 5.42
N VAL A 128 13.22 -17.83 6.54
CA VAL A 128 12.69 -19.21 6.54
C VAL A 128 11.24 -19.25 6.08
N HIS A 129 10.44 -18.26 6.47
CA HIS A 129 9.08 -18.05 5.98
C HIS A 129 9.08 -17.87 4.45
N ILE A 130 9.97 -17.02 3.91
CA ILE A 130 10.14 -16.84 2.46
C ILE A 130 10.48 -18.17 1.78
N MET A 131 11.34 -19.02 2.37
CA MET A 131 11.67 -20.34 1.81
C MET A 131 10.54 -21.37 1.96
N GLY A 132 9.51 -21.10 2.76
CA GLY A 132 8.35 -21.97 2.94
C GLY A 132 8.60 -23.21 3.81
N ASN A 133 9.63 -23.21 4.67
CA ASN A 133 9.88 -24.32 5.59
C ASN A 133 9.17 -24.10 6.94
N LYS A 134 7.86 -24.41 6.98
CA LYS A 134 7.01 -24.18 8.15
C LYS A 134 7.51 -24.85 9.43
N LYS A 135 8.00 -26.09 9.33
CA LYS A 135 8.52 -26.84 10.49
C LYS A 135 9.73 -26.12 11.13
N LEU A 136 10.62 -25.58 10.30
CA LEU A 136 11.75 -24.81 10.78
C LEU A 136 11.32 -23.44 11.32
N GLU A 137 10.39 -22.77 10.65
CA GLU A 137 9.80 -21.49 11.09
C GLU A 137 9.19 -21.61 12.49
N ASP A 138 8.40 -22.66 12.73
CA ASP A 138 7.78 -22.93 14.03
C ASP A 138 8.82 -23.21 15.12
N TYR A 139 9.88 -23.96 14.77
CA TYR A 139 11.00 -24.22 15.68
C TYR A 139 11.72 -22.92 16.09
N LEU A 140 12.03 -22.05 15.13
CA LEU A 140 12.73 -20.78 15.41
C LEU A 140 11.83 -19.80 16.17
N THR A 141 10.55 -19.71 15.79
CA THR A 141 9.56 -18.89 16.48
C THR A 141 9.43 -19.31 17.95
N GLY A 142 9.43 -20.61 18.25
CA GLY A 142 9.43 -21.12 19.63
C GLY A 142 10.68 -20.80 20.47
N LYS A 143 11.66 -20.10 19.92
CA LYS A 143 12.87 -19.61 20.60
C LYS A 143 12.90 -18.09 20.78
N ILE A 144 11.82 -17.41 20.42
CA ILE A 144 11.64 -15.98 20.70
C ILE A 144 11.02 -15.84 22.08
N ASP A 145 11.61 -15.01 22.94
CA ASP A 145 11.15 -14.80 24.31
C ASP A 145 10.23 -13.57 24.43
N ASP A 146 10.32 -12.63 23.48
CA ASP A 146 9.51 -11.41 23.43
C ASP A 146 8.06 -11.73 23.06
N GLN A 147 7.15 -11.44 23.97
CA GLN A 147 5.74 -11.82 23.82
C GLN A 147 5.03 -11.03 22.73
N ASP A 148 5.39 -9.76 22.50
CA ASP A 148 4.75 -8.95 21.46
C ASP A 148 5.19 -9.41 20.07
N VAL A 149 6.47 -9.71 19.90
CA VAL A 149 7.00 -10.28 18.65
C VAL A 149 6.37 -11.65 18.38
N LEU A 150 6.30 -12.52 19.39
CA LEU A 150 5.57 -13.78 19.29
C LEU A 150 4.10 -13.56 18.91
N TYR A 151 3.46 -12.55 19.48
CA TYR A 151 2.06 -12.23 19.23
C TYR A 151 1.82 -11.95 17.74
N LEU A 152 2.68 -11.16 17.09
CA LEU A 152 2.63 -10.91 15.66
C LEU A 152 2.96 -12.15 14.83
N LEU A 153 4.05 -12.86 15.13
CA LEU A 153 4.49 -14.04 14.36
C LEU A 153 3.46 -15.16 14.38
N HIS A 154 2.77 -15.36 15.51
CA HIS A 154 1.72 -16.36 15.66
C HIS A 154 0.48 -16.08 14.81
N THR A 155 0.29 -14.86 14.28
CA THR A 155 -0.80 -14.60 13.34
C THR A 155 -0.61 -15.35 12.01
N ASN A 156 0.61 -15.79 11.70
CA ASN A 156 0.93 -16.55 10.49
C ASN A 156 0.84 -18.08 10.67
N ASP A 157 0.49 -18.54 11.87
CA ASP A 157 0.32 -19.97 12.20
C ASP A 157 -1.16 -20.30 12.27
N ASP A 158 -1.66 -21.12 11.34
CA ASP A 158 -3.09 -21.50 11.26
C ASP A 158 -3.67 -21.99 12.58
N THR A 159 -2.89 -22.77 13.35
CA THR A 159 -3.37 -23.37 14.59
C THR A 159 -3.49 -22.36 15.71
N LYS A 160 -2.75 -21.25 15.62
CA LYS A 160 -2.75 -20.16 16.61
C LYS A 160 -3.57 -18.97 16.14
N GLN A 161 -3.75 -18.79 14.84
CA GLN A 161 -4.42 -17.64 14.21
C GLN A 161 -5.85 -17.46 14.72
N ILE A 162 -6.54 -18.57 14.98
CA ILE A 162 -7.93 -18.61 15.47
C ILE A 162 -8.12 -17.72 16.71
N LYS A 163 -7.13 -17.63 17.60
CA LYS A 163 -7.25 -16.82 18.84
C LYS A 163 -7.20 -15.31 18.60
N TYR A 164 -6.73 -14.89 17.44
CA TYR A 164 -6.62 -13.49 17.04
C TYR A 164 -7.77 -13.05 16.13
N HIS A 165 -8.60 -14.00 15.68
CA HIS A 165 -9.67 -13.70 14.76
C HIS A 165 -10.77 -12.93 15.49
N CYS A 166 -11.00 -11.70 15.06
CA CYS A 166 -12.14 -10.92 15.50
C CYS A 166 -13.42 -11.38 14.78
N THR A 167 -14.57 -10.93 15.25
CA THR A 167 -15.83 -10.99 14.50
C THR A 167 -16.23 -9.58 14.11
N LEU A 168 -16.91 -9.44 12.98
CA LEU A 168 -17.47 -8.14 12.60
C LEU A 168 -18.67 -7.81 13.46
N ASP A 169 -18.72 -6.56 13.88
CA ASP A 169 -19.95 -5.99 14.43
C ASP A 169 -20.89 -5.66 13.27
N LYS A 170 -22.19 -5.54 13.52
CA LYS A 170 -23.26 -5.43 12.49
C LYS A 170 -23.18 -4.18 11.58
N LYS A 171 -22.07 -3.41 11.61
CA LYS A 171 -21.86 -2.14 10.90
C LYS A 171 -21.41 -2.29 9.43
N THR A 172 -21.41 -3.50 8.88
CA THR A 172 -21.12 -3.70 7.45
C THR A 172 -22.27 -3.20 6.59
N ASP A 173 -21.97 -2.46 5.53
CA ASP A 173 -22.98 -2.06 4.55
C ASP A 173 -23.24 -3.21 3.59
N LYS A 174 -24.35 -3.91 3.80
CA LYS A 174 -24.77 -5.04 2.95
C LYS A 174 -25.10 -4.64 1.51
N ALA A 175 -25.22 -3.33 1.22
CA ALA A 175 -25.47 -2.83 -0.12
C ALA A 175 -24.19 -2.66 -0.96
N ILE A 176 -22.99 -2.81 -0.37
CA ILE A 176 -21.74 -2.82 -1.13
C ILE A 176 -21.59 -4.16 -1.85
N ASN A 177 -21.32 -4.11 -3.16
CA ASN A 177 -21.15 -5.29 -3.99
C ASN A 177 -19.88 -6.05 -3.57
N PRO A 178 -19.97 -7.35 -3.20
CA PRO A 178 -18.81 -8.15 -2.80
C PRO A 178 -17.75 -8.31 -3.90
N SER A 179 -18.07 -8.03 -5.17
CA SER A 179 -17.08 -8.05 -6.25
C SER A 179 -16.16 -6.83 -6.28
N ILE A 180 -16.41 -5.81 -5.45
CA ILE A 180 -15.49 -4.67 -5.30
C ILE A 180 -14.23 -5.16 -4.60
N THR A 181 -13.10 -4.95 -5.26
CA THR A 181 -11.78 -5.23 -4.69
C THR A 181 -11.26 -4.02 -3.93
N ILE A 182 -10.59 -4.30 -2.81
CA ILE A 182 -10.10 -3.32 -1.83
C ILE A 182 -8.64 -3.66 -1.53
N GLY A 183 -7.81 -2.62 -1.42
CA GLY A 183 -6.49 -2.70 -0.81
C GLY A 183 -6.33 -1.61 0.23
N VAL A 184 -5.61 -1.90 1.32
CA VAL A 184 -5.28 -0.91 2.35
C VAL A 184 -3.80 -0.94 2.66
N GLU A 185 -3.21 0.24 2.88
CA GLU A 185 -1.86 0.39 3.41
C GLU A 185 -2.02 1.05 4.79
N LEU A 186 -1.71 0.29 5.86
CA LEU A 186 -1.83 0.76 7.25
C LEU A 186 -0.48 1.30 7.71
N GLU A 187 -0.31 2.61 7.66
CA GLU A 187 0.86 3.30 8.23
C GLU A 187 0.73 3.37 9.76
N THR A 188 1.72 2.87 10.48
CA THR A 188 1.70 2.76 11.95
C THR A 188 3.05 3.14 12.56
N VAL A 189 3.03 3.59 13.81
CA VAL A 189 4.21 3.96 14.59
C VAL A 189 4.31 3.09 15.84
N ASN A 190 5.54 2.79 16.27
CA ASN A 190 5.80 2.12 17.53
C ASN A 190 7.12 2.64 18.13
N ASP A 191 7.14 2.92 19.44
CA ASP A 191 8.35 3.42 20.12
C ASP A 191 9.53 2.41 20.08
N GLN A 192 9.24 1.14 19.84
CA GLN A 192 10.21 0.04 19.79
C GLN A 192 10.33 -0.55 18.37
N ILE A 193 10.18 0.26 17.33
CA ILE A 193 10.09 -0.19 15.92
C ILE A 193 11.19 -1.17 15.49
N GLU A 194 12.40 -1.01 16.03
CA GLU A 194 13.56 -1.86 15.73
C GLU A 194 13.29 -3.35 16.01
N LYS A 195 12.38 -3.70 16.94
CA LYS A 195 12.03 -5.11 17.22
C LYS A 195 11.16 -5.75 16.13
N TYR A 196 10.43 -4.94 15.37
CA TYR A 196 9.37 -5.39 14.46
C TYR A 196 9.71 -5.27 12.98
N GLN A 197 10.78 -4.54 12.63
CA GLN A 197 11.16 -4.24 11.24
C GLN A 197 11.34 -5.46 10.33
N ASN A 198 11.58 -6.64 10.92
CA ASN A 198 11.80 -7.89 10.19
C ASN A 198 10.61 -8.85 10.24
N ILE A 199 9.46 -8.45 10.81
CA ILE A 199 8.24 -9.28 10.76
C ILE A 199 7.89 -9.48 9.27
N PRO A 200 7.73 -10.73 8.79
CA PRO A 200 7.53 -10.99 7.36
C PRO A 200 6.18 -10.46 6.86
N CYS A 201 5.13 -10.80 7.58
CA CYS A 201 3.74 -10.52 7.25
C CYS A 201 2.89 -10.73 8.50
N LEU A 202 1.62 -10.32 8.43
CA LEU A 202 0.57 -10.67 9.38
C LEU A 202 -0.50 -11.47 8.65
N PHE A 203 -1.14 -12.40 9.37
CA PHE A 203 -2.22 -13.23 8.81
C PHE A 203 -1.86 -13.86 7.45
N LYS A 204 -0.58 -14.23 7.28
CA LYS A 204 0.09 -14.84 6.11
C LYS A 204 0.33 -13.95 4.90
N ASN A 205 -0.51 -12.95 4.64
CA ASN A 205 -0.50 -12.22 3.37
C ASN A 205 -0.69 -10.71 3.51
N PHE A 206 -0.71 -10.17 4.72
CA PHE A 206 -0.54 -8.74 4.95
C PHE A 206 0.95 -8.46 5.06
N ASP A 207 1.55 -8.03 3.95
CA ASP A 207 2.99 -7.77 3.89
C ASP A 207 3.35 -6.62 4.83
N VAL A 208 4.42 -6.80 5.62
CA VAL A 208 4.93 -5.75 6.51
C VAL A 208 6.16 -5.15 5.85
N THR A 209 6.14 -3.84 5.64
CA THR A 209 7.21 -3.10 4.98
C THR A 209 7.69 -1.94 5.86
N ILE A 210 8.95 -1.56 5.71
CA ILE A 210 9.47 -0.33 6.31
C ILE A 210 9.08 0.81 5.37
N ASP A 211 8.32 1.78 5.89
CA ASP A 211 8.03 3.01 5.15
C ASP A 211 8.95 4.14 5.62
N ASN A 212 9.77 4.64 4.69
CA ASN A 212 10.67 5.77 4.93
C ASN A 212 9.92 7.10 5.13
N SER A 213 8.63 7.15 4.79
CA SER A 213 7.78 8.33 4.94
C SER A 213 7.21 8.48 6.36
N VAL A 214 7.13 7.37 7.12
CA VAL A 214 6.68 7.33 8.51
C VAL A 214 7.89 7.24 9.44
N LYS A 215 8.03 8.21 10.34
CA LYS A 215 9.15 8.22 11.29
C LYS A 215 8.96 7.13 12.35
N ASN A 216 9.90 6.19 12.42
CA ASN A 216 9.85 5.05 13.35
C ASN A 216 8.57 4.20 13.18
N GLY A 217 8.17 3.95 11.94
CA GLY A 217 6.94 3.24 11.62
C GLY A 217 7.11 2.05 10.69
N LEU A 218 6.02 1.30 10.54
CA LEU A 218 5.84 0.24 9.55
C LEU A 218 4.57 0.51 8.75
N GLU A 219 4.58 0.07 7.50
CA GLU A 219 3.40 -0.01 6.65
C GLU A 219 2.98 -1.48 6.55
N VAL A 220 1.71 -1.75 6.83
CA VAL A 220 1.11 -3.08 6.62
C VAL A 220 0.22 -3.02 5.40
N VAL A 221 0.63 -3.72 4.34
CA VAL A 221 -0.05 -3.72 3.03
C VAL A 221 -0.92 -4.96 2.91
N SER A 222 -2.21 -4.76 2.67
CA SER A 222 -3.15 -5.88 2.55
C SER A 222 -2.95 -6.68 1.26
N PRO A 223 -3.39 -7.95 1.24
CA PRO A 223 -3.70 -8.61 -0.03
C PRO A 223 -4.86 -7.89 -0.74
N VAL A 224 -5.24 -8.37 -1.92
CA VAL A 224 -6.52 -7.96 -2.52
C VAL A 224 -7.66 -8.51 -1.66
N LEU A 225 -8.36 -7.62 -0.99
CA LEU A 225 -9.54 -7.91 -0.18
C LEU A 225 -10.80 -7.72 -1.03
N HIS A 226 -11.87 -8.38 -0.63
CA HIS A 226 -13.22 -8.18 -1.13
C HIS A 226 -14.11 -7.65 -0.02
N TYR A 227 -15.23 -7.01 -0.37
CA TYR A 227 -16.23 -6.59 0.62
C TYR A 227 -17.03 -7.80 1.13
N THR A 228 -16.36 -8.70 1.86
CA THR A 228 -16.92 -9.92 2.44
C THR A 228 -16.66 -9.96 3.94
N GLU A 229 -17.49 -10.71 4.67
CA GLU A 229 -17.33 -10.86 6.12
C GLU A 229 -15.96 -11.44 6.49
N SER A 230 -15.46 -12.42 5.73
CA SER A 230 -14.17 -13.05 5.98
C SER A 230 -13.01 -12.06 5.88
N ASP A 231 -12.94 -11.31 4.78
CA ASP A 231 -11.83 -10.39 4.50
C ASP A 231 -11.86 -9.19 5.45
N LEU A 232 -13.03 -8.60 5.67
CA LEU A 232 -13.19 -7.48 6.60
C LEU A 232 -12.91 -7.91 8.05
N SER A 233 -13.29 -9.12 8.43
CA SER A 233 -13.00 -9.65 9.77
C SER A 233 -11.50 -9.92 9.97
N THR A 234 -10.81 -10.37 8.92
CA THR A 234 -9.35 -10.50 8.93
C THR A 234 -8.69 -9.13 9.06
N LEU A 235 -9.16 -8.12 8.31
CA LEU A 235 -8.66 -6.75 8.43
C LEU A 235 -8.88 -6.17 9.84
N LYS A 236 -10.04 -6.42 10.46
CA LYS A 236 -10.27 -6.08 11.88
C LYS A 236 -9.26 -6.75 12.80
N SER A 237 -8.99 -8.03 12.57
CA SER A 237 -8.01 -8.80 13.34
C SER A 237 -6.60 -8.23 13.22
N VAL A 238 -6.19 -7.80 12.03
CA VAL A 238 -4.91 -7.10 11.80
C VAL A 238 -4.84 -5.81 12.61
N CYS A 239 -5.89 -4.99 12.54
CA CYS A 239 -6.01 -3.74 13.30
C CYS A 239 -5.88 -3.97 14.82
N GLU A 240 -6.61 -4.95 15.36
CA GLU A 240 -6.55 -5.27 16.80
C GLU A 240 -5.17 -5.80 17.20
N VAL A 241 -4.55 -6.66 16.40
CA VAL A 241 -3.22 -7.21 16.69
C VAL A 241 -2.15 -6.10 16.74
N LEU A 242 -2.22 -5.13 15.83
CA LEU A 242 -1.32 -3.97 15.83
C LEU A 242 -1.51 -3.15 17.12
N LYS A 243 -2.75 -2.81 17.47
CA LYS A 243 -3.06 -2.09 18.72
C LYS A 243 -2.58 -2.85 19.97
N GLN A 244 -2.80 -4.17 20.02
CA GLN A 244 -2.39 -5.00 21.17
C GLN A 244 -0.88 -5.05 21.36
N THR A 245 -0.10 -4.86 20.29
CA THR A 245 1.37 -4.84 20.34
C THR A 245 1.95 -3.42 20.42
N GLY A 246 1.11 -2.45 20.78
CA GLY A 246 1.53 -1.06 21.07
C GLY A 246 1.75 -0.20 19.84
N PHE A 247 1.33 -0.64 18.65
CA PHE A 247 1.29 0.23 17.48
C PHE A 247 0.14 1.23 17.60
N TYR A 248 0.37 2.42 17.07
CA TYR A 248 -0.60 3.51 17.03
C TYR A 248 -0.40 4.34 15.76
N THR A 249 -1.30 5.29 15.49
CA THR A 249 -1.17 6.25 14.37
C THR A 249 -0.96 7.66 14.91
N ASN A 250 -0.26 8.51 14.14
CA ASN A 250 -0.04 9.92 14.46
C ASN A 250 -0.13 10.80 13.20
N ASP A 251 0.27 12.07 13.31
CA ASP A 251 0.19 13.06 12.22
C ASP A 251 1.17 12.80 11.05
N THR A 252 2.00 11.76 11.15
CA THR A 252 2.83 11.29 10.03
C THR A 252 2.14 10.22 9.20
N CYS A 253 1.10 9.57 9.72
CA CYS A 253 0.42 8.44 9.08
C CYS A 253 -0.67 8.90 8.10
N GLY A 254 -0.61 8.43 6.86
CA GLY A 254 -1.65 8.54 5.84
C GLY A 254 -2.59 7.32 5.82
N GLY A 255 -3.86 7.57 5.51
CA GLY A 255 -4.85 6.52 5.26
C GLY A 255 -4.94 6.27 3.76
N HIS A 256 -4.29 5.20 3.28
CA HIS A 256 -4.30 4.81 1.87
C HIS A 256 -5.31 3.68 1.64
N ILE A 257 -6.35 3.96 0.86
CA ILE A 257 -7.37 2.98 0.48
C ILE A 257 -7.43 2.90 -1.03
N HIS A 258 -7.29 1.69 -1.55
CA HIS A 258 -7.35 1.35 -2.96
C HIS A 258 -8.67 0.67 -3.27
N ILE A 259 -9.40 1.16 -4.28
CA ILE A 259 -10.59 0.50 -4.82
C ILE A 259 -10.29 0.03 -6.24
N GLY A 260 -10.73 -1.19 -6.59
CA GLY A 260 -10.58 -1.76 -7.94
C GLY A 260 -11.12 -0.85 -9.02
N ALA A 261 -10.26 -0.44 -9.96
CA ALA A 261 -10.66 0.45 -11.06
C ALA A 261 -11.50 -0.29 -12.12
N ASP A 262 -11.45 -1.62 -12.13
CA ASP A 262 -12.21 -2.52 -12.98
C ASP A 262 -13.71 -2.55 -12.67
N TYR A 263 -14.14 -2.02 -11.52
CA TYR A 263 -15.56 -1.83 -11.24
C TYR A 263 -16.19 -0.74 -12.13
N LEU A 264 -15.41 0.27 -12.54
CA LEU A 264 -15.81 1.27 -13.53
C LEU A 264 -15.51 0.73 -14.94
N LYS A 265 -16.55 0.38 -15.69
CA LYS A 265 -16.44 -0.38 -16.95
C LYS A 265 -16.38 0.52 -18.18
N THR A 266 -17.02 1.68 -18.11
CA THR A 266 -17.23 2.56 -19.26
C THR A 266 -16.66 3.95 -19.04
N LYS A 267 -16.45 4.71 -20.13
CA LYS A 267 -16.07 6.13 -20.02
C LYS A 267 -17.09 6.92 -19.18
N GLN A 268 -18.37 6.59 -19.31
CA GLN A 268 -19.45 7.23 -18.59
C GLN A 268 -19.35 6.97 -17.08
N ASP A 269 -18.90 5.78 -16.66
CA ASP A 269 -18.68 5.45 -15.25
C ASP A 269 -17.60 6.35 -14.66
N TYR A 270 -16.48 6.52 -15.39
CA TYR A 270 -15.44 7.45 -14.98
C TYR A 270 -15.90 8.91 -15.01
N ASN A 271 -16.70 9.33 -16.00
CA ASN A 271 -17.26 10.68 -16.02
C ASN A 271 -18.16 10.94 -14.80
N MET A 272 -19.04 10.01 -14.47
CA MET A 272 -19.90 10.12 -13.28
C MET A 272 -19.08 10.16 -12.00
N PHE A 273 -18.08 9.28 -11.88
CA PHE A 273 -17.16 9.28 -10.74
C PHE A 273 -16.43 10.61 -10.58
N MET A 274 -15.81 11.13 -11.65
CA MET A 274 -15.12 12.41 -11.61
C MET A 274 -16.09 13.56 -11.32
N TYR A 275 -17.32 13.52 -11.85
CA TYR A 275 -18.35 14.51 -11.55
C TYR A 275 -18.68 14.54 -10.04
N LEU A 276 -18.96 13.38 -9.44
CA LEU A 276 -19.28 13.28 -8.02
C LEU A 276 -18.08 13.69 -7.16
N TYR A 277 -16.90 13.14 -7.43
CA TYR A 277 -15.70 13.42 -6.64
C TYR A 277 -15.30 14.90 -6.68
N ILE A 278 -15.19 15.51 -7.87
CA ILE A 278 -14.73 16.90 -8.00
C ILE A 278 -15.69 17.86 -7.30
N ASN A 279 -17.00 17.64 -7.41
CA ASN A 279 -17.99 18.49 -6.77
C ASN A 279 -18.02 18.32 -5.24
N MET A 280 -17.51 17.20 -4.72
CA MET A 280 -17.54 16.86 -3.30
C MET A 280 -16.15 16.88 -2.64
N GLU A 281 -15.05 17.16 -3.36
CA GLU A 281 -13.69 16.99 -2.85
C GLU A 281 -13.47 17.73 -1.53
N ASP A 282 -13.93 18.97 -1.41
CA ASP A 282 -13.79 19.78 -0.20
C ASP A 282 -14.49 19.13 1.01
N ILE A 283 -15.70 18.60 0.81
CA ILE A 283 -16.48 17.89 1.82
C ILE A 283 -15.83 16.55 2.15
N ILE A 284 -15.37 15.80 1.14
CA ILE A 284 -14.68 14.50 1.31
C ILE A 284 -13.48 14.66 2.25
N TYR A 285 -12.70 15.75 2.12
CA TYR A 285 -11.57 16.00 3.02
C TYR A 285 -12.01 16.24 4.47
N LYS A 286 -13.22 16.75 4.72
CA LYS A 286 -13.78 16.98 6.07
C LYS A 286 -14.35 15.69 6.70
N ILE A 287 -14.85 14.75 5.89
CA ILE A 287 -15.57 13.55 6.39
C ILE A 287 -14.75 12.25 6.36
N THR A 288 -13.49 12.30 5.91
CA THR A 288 -12.60 11.13 5.79
C THR A 288 -11.66 10.95 6.97
N ASP A 289 -11.58 11.92 7.87
CA ASP A 289 -10.88 11.76 9.15
C ASP A 289 -11.88 11.50 10.27
N LYS A 290 -11.42 10.81 11.32
CA LYS A 290 -12.17 10.57 12.55
C LYS A 290 -12.80 11.85 13.09
N ALA A 291 -13.97 11.74 13.72
CA ALA A 291 -14.63 12.90 14.33
C ALA A 291 -13.71 13.58 15.36
N HIS A 292 -13.79 14.92 15.44
CA HIS A 292 -12.94 15.76 16.29
C HIS A 292 -11.43 15.68 16.00
N SER A 293 -11.02 15.34 14.78
CA SER A 293 -9.61 15.27 14.42
C SER A 293 -9.18 16.42 13.52
N GLN A 294 -7.90 16.78 13.63
CA GLN A 294 -7.24 17.69 12.71
C GLN A 294 -6.66 16.88 11.54
N LYS A 295 -6.72 17.44 10.34
CA LYS A 295 -6.04 16.85 9.18
C LYS A 295 -4.53 16.86 9.40
N ARG A 296 -3.83 15.80 9.01
CA ARG A 296 -2.37 15.75 9.16
C ARG A 296 -1.66 16.89 8.43
N HIS A 297 -0.63 17.46 9.05
CA HIS A 297 0.13 18.59 8.52
C HIS A 297 0.68 18.36 7.10
N SER A 298 1.00 17.10 6.79
CA SER A 298 1.63 16.71 5.54
C SER A 298 0.64 16.49 4.38
N VAL A 299 -0.68 16.63 4.62
CA VAL A 299 -1.74 16.36 3.64
C VAL A 299 -1.56 17.15 2.34
N LEU A 300 -1.23 18.44 2.40
CA LEU A 300 -1.10 19.28 1.21
C LEU A 300 0.08 18.84 0.34
N LYS A 301 1.11 18.25 0.95
CA LYS A 301 2.32 17.78 0.28
C LYS A 301 2.13 16.39 -0.33
N TYR A 302 1.50 15.46 0.39
CA TYR A 302 1.44 14.04 0.00
C TYR A 302 0.06 13.58 -0.51
N ALA A 303 -0.98 14.37 -0.28
CA ALA A 303 -2.36 14.07 -0.63
C ALA A 303 -3.12 15.37 -0.98
N GLY A 304 -2.52 16.26 -1.78
CA GLY A 304 -3.15 17.52 -2.17
C GLY A 304 -4.39 17.33 -3.04
N LYS A 305 -5.32 18.29 -2.98
CA LYS A 305 -6.54 18.31 -3.80
C LYS A 305 -6.26 18.30 -5.30
N VAL A 306 -7.16 17.72 -6.08
CA VAL A 306 -7.07 17.59 -7.55
C VAL A 306 -8.10 18.43 -8.31
N LYS A 307 -9.14 18.94 -7.64
CA LYS A 307 -10.26 19.69 -8.26
C LYS A 307 -9.78 20.79 -9.20
N ASP A 308 -8.87 21.66 -8.78
CA ASP A 308 -8.39 22.76 -9.62
C ASP A 308 -7.64 22.30 -10.87
N GLU A 309 -6.78 21.30 -10.73
CA GLU A 309 -6.02 20.72 -11.84
C GLU A 309 -6.98 20.10 -12.87
N LEU A 310 -7.98 19.37 -12.38
CA LEU A 310 -9.01 18.73 -13.19
C LEU A 310 -9.89 19.77 -13.88
N LEU A 311 -10.46 20.75 -13.17
CA LEU A 311 -11.30 21.79 -13.74
C LEU A 311 -10.58 22.56 -14.85
N SER A 312 -9.31 22.94 -14.65
CA SER A 312 -8.51 23.65 -15.65
C SER A 312 -8.23 22.86 -16.93
N SER A 313 -8.33 21.53 -16.86
CA SER A 313 -8.10 20.62 -17.99
C SER A 313 -9.34 20.47 -18.88
N PHE A 314 -10.53 20.59 -18.31
CA PHE A 314 -11.80 20.46 -19.05
C PHE A 314 -12.11 21.69 -19.92
N ASP A 315 -11.55 22.86 -19.61
CA ASP A 315 -11.71 24.07 -20.44
C ASP A 315 -10.96 24.04 -21.77
N LYS A 316 -9.91 23.22 -21.88
CA LYS A 316 -8.90 23.35 -22.94
C LYS A 316 -9.07 22.36 -24.10
N THR A 317 -10.14 21.56 -24.15
CA THR A 317 -10.21 20.45 -25.12
C THR A 317 -11.54 20.36 -25.88
N ASN A 318 -11.52 20.69 -27.17
CA ASN A 318 -12.41 20.07 -28.17
C ASN A 318 -12.03 18.57 -28.23
N GLN A 319 -12.78 17.71 -27.52
CA GLN A 319 -12.32 16.35 -27.21
C GLN A 319 -12.52 15.34 -28.35
N ASN A 320 -11.41 14.91 -28.95
CA ASN A 320 -11.33 13.59 -29.58
C ASN A 320 -11.16 12.50 -28.50
N ASN A 321 -11.95 11.42 -28.60
CA ASN A 321 -12.23 10.43 -27.55
C ASN A 321 -11.13 9.40 -27.27
N GLN A 322 -10.00 9.43 -27.96
CA GLN A 322 -8.98 8.39 -27.75
C GLN A 322 -8.10 8.70 -26.53
N ASP A 323 -8.30 7.82 -25.53
CA ASP A 323 -7.64 7.66 -24.23
C ASP A 323 -7.94 8.68 -23.11
N PHE A 324 -9.22 8.75 -22.72
CA PHE A 324 -9.71 9.53 -21.57
C PHE A 324 -8.98 9.17 -20.26
N ILE A 325 -8.68 7.90 -20.02
CA ILE A 325 -7.98 7.44 -18.81
C ILE A 325 -6.55 7.94 -18.80
N SER A 326 -5.81 7.83 -19.90
CA SER A 326 -4.45 8.39 -19.95
C SER A 326 -4.44 9.91 -19.80
N LYS A 327 -5.48 10.62 -20.25
CA LYS A 327 -5.63 12.06 -19.98
C LYS A 327 -5.87 12.35 -18.50
N LEU A 328 -6.79 11.62 -17.84
CA LEU A 328 -7.01 11.73 -16.39
C LEU A 328 -5.72 11.48 -15.60
N LYS A 329 -4.98 10.44 -15.97
CA LYS A 329 -3.65 10.16 -15.40
C LYS A 329 -2.64 11.27 -15.68
N GLY A 330 -2.64 11.83 -16.89
CA GLY A 330 -1.76 12.94 -17.27
C GLY A 330 -2.02 14.25 -16.53
N ILE A 331 -3.27 14.47 -16.07
CA ILE A 331 -3.64 15.65 -15.27
C ILE A 331 -3.02 15.56 -13.87
N SER A 332 -3.15 14.40 -13.21
CA SER A 332 -2.50 14.13 -11.92
C SER A 332 -1.02 13.78 -12.11
N LYS A 333 -0.17 14.77 -12.41
CA LYS A 333 1.27 14.59 -12.73
C LYS A 333 2.10 13.87 -11.65
N THR A 334 1.56 13.67 -10.46
CA THR A 334 2.23 13.01 -9.34
C THR A 334 1.28 12.04 -8.64
N ARG A 335 1.84 11.11 -7.85
CA ARG A 335 1.07 10.26 -6.92
C ARG A 335 0.63 10.99 -5.64
N TYR A 336 1.13 12.20 -5.40
CA TYR A 336 0.94 12.98 -4.18
C TYR A 336 -0.33 13.83 -4.23
N ARG A 337 -1.45 13.13 -4.46
CA ARG A 337 -2.79 13.70 -4.63
C ARG A 337 -3.78 12.89 -3.81
N GLY A 338 -4.77 13.56 -3.22
CA GLY A 338 -5.80 12.88 -2.43
C GLY A 338 -6.54 11.82 -3.25
N LEU A 339 -6.73 12.05 -4.55
CA LEU A 339 -7.14 11.06 -5.52
C LEU A 339 -5.99 10.73 -6.48
N ASN A 340 -5.40 9.55 -6.34
CA ASN A 340 -4.33 9.08 -7.21
C ASN A 340 -4.88 8.08 -8.25
N LEU A 341 -4.87 8.50 -9.51
CA LEU A 341 -5.34 7.72 -10.66
C LEU A 341 -4.21 6.98 -11.41
N GLN A 342 -2.94 7.14 -10.99
CA GLN A 342 -1.78 6.59 -11.71
C GLN A 342 -1.80 5.07 -11.81
N ASN A 343 -2.51 4.41 -10.91
CA ASN A 343 -2.58 2.96 -10.80
C ASN A 343 -3.54 2.32 -11.83
N ILE A 344 -4.46 3.08 -12.43
CA ILE A 344 -5.38 2.55 -13.44
C ILE A 344 -4.61 1.95 -14.62
N ASN A 345 -5.04 0.77 -15.06
CA ASN A 345 -4.45 -0.08 -16.10
C ASN A 345 -3.04 -0.62 -15.81
N LYS A 346 -2.53 -0.53 -14.56
CA LYS A 346 -1.30 -1.23 -14.19
C LYS A 346 -1.57 -2.72 -13.99
N PRO A 347 -0.81 -3.65 -14.61
CA PRO A 347 -1.08 -5.08 -14.56
C PRO A 347 -1.26 -5.68 -13.15
N ASN A 348 -0.50 -5.19 -12.17
CA ASN A 348 -0.49 -5.73 -10.81
C ASN A 348 -1.08 -4.77 -9.74
N LYS A 349 -1.61 -3.60 -10.15
CA LYS A 349 -2.16 -2.60 -9.22
C LYS A 349 -3.22 -1.75 -9.93
N ASN A 350 -4.23 -2.37 -10.57
CA ASN A 350 -5.30 -1.66 -11.28
C ASN A 350 -6.34 -1.05 -10.33
N THR A 351 -5.99 0.07 -9.69
CA THR A 351 -6.78 0.67 -8.61
C THR A 351 -6.92 2.18 -8.76
N ILE A 352 -7.96 2.73 -8.11
CA ILE A 352 -8.08 4.14 -7.76
C ILE A 352 -7.68 4.25 -6.28
N GLU A 353 -6.69 5.10 -5.98
CA GLU A 353 -6.12 5.24 -4.64
C GLU A 353 -6.59 6.55 -3.99
N PHE A 354 -7.21 6.43 -2.81
CA PHE A 354 -7.65 7.53 -1.97
C PHE A 354 -6.64 7.72 -0.83
N ARG A 355 -6.10 8.92 -0.69
CA ARG A 355 -4.99 9.24 0.22
C ARG A 355 -5.29 10.34 1.22
N MET A 356 -6.46 10.99 1.13
CA MET A 356 -6.78 12.20 1.90
C MET A 356 -7.10 11.92 3.37
N ALA A 357 -7.48 10.69 3.73
CA ALA A 357 -7.75 10.29 5.10
C ALA A 357 -6.45 10.27 5.91
N ASN A 358 -6.49 10.62 7.18
CA ASN A 358 -5.43 10.31 8.14
C ASN A 358 -5.30 8.78 8.34
N GLY A 359 -4.10 8.33 8.73
CA GLY A 359 -3.85 6.92 9.03
C GLY A 359 -4.60 6.47 10.29
N GLU A 360 -5.19 5.28 10.24
CA GLU A 360 -6.04 4.76 11.31
C GLU A 360 -5.93 3.23 11.40
N ILE A 361 -5.92 2.74 12.65
CA ILE A 361 -5.95 1.30 12.98
C ILE A 361 -7.12 0.96 13.91
N ASP A 362 -8.00 1.92 14.19
CA ASP A 362 -9.36 1.62 14.59
C ASP A 362 -10.15 1.11 13.38
N PHE A 363 -10.57 -0.15 13.46
CA PHE A 363 -11.25 -0.82 12.36
C PHE A 363 -12.56 -0.12 11.96
N ASP A 364 -13.31 0.44 12.91
CA ASP A 364 -14.60 1.06 12.58
C ASP A 364 -14.40 2.36 11.78
N GLU A 365 -13.36 3.13 12.12
CA GLU A 365 -13.00 4.36 11.42
C GLU A 365 -12.44 4.06 10.01
N LEU A 366 -11.60 3.03 9.90
CA LEU A 366 -11.10 2.53 8.62
C LEU A 366 -12.24 1.99 7.73
N LEU A 367 -13.16 1.21 8.31
CA LEU A 367 -14.31 0.65 7.60
C LEU A 367 -15.24 1.74 7.09
N ALA A 368 -15.47 2.80 7.87
CA ALA A 368 -16.24 3.95 7.39
C ALA A 368 -15.60 4.58 6.13
N ASN A 369 -14.28 4.73 6.09
CA ASN A 369 -13.60 5.23 4.89
C ASN A 369 -13.68 4.25 3.71
N ILE A 370 -13.52 2.95 3.95
CA ILE A 370 -13.72 1.91 2.93
C ILE A 370 -15.15 1.99 2.36
N ASN A 371 -16.16 2.10 3.22
CA ASN A 371 -17.56 2.20 2.82
C ASN A 371 -17.81 3.42 1.93
N LEU A 372 -17.31 4.59 2.34
CA LEU A 372 -17.45 5.83 1.56
C LEU A 372 -16.87 5.69 0.15
N PHE A 373 -15.63 5.20 0.04
CA PHE A 373 -14.95 5.11 -1.24
C PHE A 373 -15.50 3.99 -2.12
N ALA A 374 -15.83 2.83 -1.55
CA ALA A 374 -16.47 1.74 -2.28
C ALA A 374 -17.85 2.16 -2.81
N LYS A 375 -18.68 2.82 -2.00
CA LYS A 375 -20.00 3.31 -2.44
C LYS A 375 -19.89 4.41 -3.47
N LEU A 376 -18.92 5.32 -3.36
CA LEU A 376 -18.68 6.34 -4.39
C LEU A 376 -18.39 5.70 -5.76
N ILE A 377 -17.52 4.69 -5.81
CA ILE A 377 -17.23 3.94 -7.04
C ILE A 377 -18.45 3.15 -7.52
N GLN A 378 -19.13 2.44 -6.61
CA GLN A 378 -20.28 1.63 -6.94
C GLN A 378 -21.42 2.47 -7.54
N VAL A 379 -21.82 3.53 -6.85
CA VAL A 379 -22.89 4.43 -7.28
C VAL A 379 -22.56 5.10 -8.60
N SER A 380 -21.29 5.42 -8.86
CA SER A 380 -20.86 5.97 -10.14
C SER A 380 -21.12 5.03 -11.32
N HIS A 381 -20.99 3.72 -11.12
CA HIS A 381 -21.38 2.70 -12.09
C HIS A 381 -22.91 2.54 -12.14
N ASP A 382 -23.54 2.34 -10.99
CA ASP A 382 -24.97 2.03 -10.88
C ASP A 382 -25.82 3.11 -11.53
N LEU A 383 -25.53 4.39 -11.30
CA LEU A 383 -26.27 5.53 -11.89
C LEU A 383 -26.34 5.49 -13.43
N ASN A 384 -25.32 4.95 -14.11
CA ASN A 384 -25.33 4.82 -15.56
C ASN A 384 -26.14 3.61 -16.06
N THR A 385 -26.56 2.73 -15.16
CA THR A 385 -27.40 1.56 -15.45
C THR A 385 -28.89 1.81 -15.17
N LEU A 386 -29.22 2.89 -14.46
CA LEU A 386 -30.58 3.26 -14.10
C LEU A 386 -31.32 3.94 -15.27
N ASP A 387 -32.65 3.99 -15.15
CA ASP A 387 -33.48 4.79 -16.04
C ASP A 387 -33.17 6.29 -15.89
N LYS A 388 -33.23 7.06 -16.98
CA LYS A 388 -32.87 8.49 -17.00
C LYS A 388 -33.73 9.34 -16.05
N ASP A 389 -34.95 8.89 -15.76
CA ASP A 389 -35.90 9.60 -14.88
C ASP A 389 -35.82 9.14 -13.41
N ASP A 390 -34.90 8.21 -13.07
CA ASP A 390 -34.66 7.76 -11.68
C ASP A 390 -34.28 8.94 -10.78
N GLU A 391 -34.92 9.01 -9.60
CA GLU A 391 -34.69 10.09 -8.63
C GLU A 391 -33.22 10.20 -8.20
N ARG A 392 -32.47 9.09 -8.15
CA ARG A 392 -31.03 9.12 -7.82
C ARG A 392 -30.21 9.86 -8.86
N ILE A 393 -30.59 9.81 -10.14
CA ILE A 393 -29.95 10.60 -11.19
C ILE A 393 -30.24 12.09 -10.99
N LYS A 394 -31.46 12.44 -10.57
CA LYS A 394 -31.84 13.84 -10.28
C LYS A 394 -31.05 14.39 -9.08
N ILE A 395 -30.93 13.60 -8.01
CA ILE A 395 -30.11 13.92 -6.84
C ILE A 395 -28.64 14.07 -7.25
N ALA A 396 -28.08 13.12 -8.00
CA ALA A 396 -26.70 13.21 -8.46
C ALA A 396 -26.46 14.51 -9.24
N LYS A 397 -27.32 14.85 -10.21
CA LYS A 397 -27.19 16.07 -11.02
C LYS A 397 -27.37 17.38 -10.23
N SER A 398 -28.07 17.37 -9.10
CA SER A 398 -28.26 18.57 -8.29
C SER A 398 -27.05 18.90 -7.42
N ILE A 399 -26.14 17.95 -7.17
CA ILE A 399 -24.96 18.16 -6.30
C ILE A 399 -24.12 19.37 -6.73
N CYS A 400 -23.97 19.63 -8.03
CA CYS A 400 -23.19 20.79 -8.50
C CYS A 400 -23.90 22.15 -8.30
N THR A 401 -25.22 22.19 -8.06
CA THR A 401 -25.99 23.43 -7.91
C THR A 401 -26.34 23.77 -6.46
N ILE A 402 -26.23 22.82 -5.53
CA ILE A 402 -26.45 23.06 -4.10
C ILE A 402 -25.30 23.93 -3.56
N LYS A 403 -25.66 25.11 -3.05
CA LYS A 403 -24.70 26.08 -2.49
C LYS A 403 -24.38 25.83 -1.02
N ASP A 404 -25.37 25.43 -0.23
CA ASP A 404 -25.17 25.11 1.18
C ASP A 404 -24.41 23.79 1.31
N GLU A 405 -23.24 23.83 1.96
CA GLU A 405 -22.34 22.68 2.03
C GLU A 405 -22.94 21.52 2.82
N LEU A 406 -23.77 21.80 3.84
CA LEU A 406 -24.44 20.78 4.64
C LEU A 406 -25.59 20.13 3.88
N GLU A 407 -26.42 20.90 3.15
CA GLU A 407 -27.42 20.35 2.23
C GLU A 407 -26.78 19.51 1.13
N LYS A 408 -25.61 19.95 0.62
CA LYS A 408 -24.85 19.23 -0.38
C LYS A 408 -24.30 17.91 0.16
N LEU A 409 -23.77 17.91 1.39
CA LEU A 409 -23.39 16.69 2.10
C LEU A 409 -24.58 15.74 2.26
N LYS A 410 -25.76 16.26 2.67
CA LYS A 410 -26.96 15.44 2.82
C LYS A 410 -27.35 14.74 1.52
N ALA A 411 -27.46 15.50 0.43
CA ALA A 411 -27.78 14.94 -0.89
C ALA A 411 -26.75 13.90 -1.33
N PHE A 412 -25.46 14.13 -1.07
CA PHE A 412 -24.41 13.16 -1.38
C PHE A 412 -24.51 11.88 -0.55
N LEU A 413 -24.75 11.98 0.76
CA LEU A 413 -24.91 10.81 1.62
C LEU A 413 -26.21 10.05 1.35
N ASP A 414 -27.30 10.73 0.98
CA ASP A 414 -28.55 10.11 0.54
C ASP A 414 -28.38 9.35 -0.79
N LEU A 415 -27.50 9.87 -1.66
CA LEU A 415 -27.13 9.17 -2.88
C LEU A 415 -26.27 7.92 -2.62
N LEU A 416 -25.39 7.98 -1.62
CA LEU A 416 -24.48 6.88 -1.31
C LEU A 416 -25.10 5.83 -0.40
N PHE A 417 -25.86 6.18 0.63
CA PHE A 417 -26.26 5.25 1.68
C PHE A 417 -27.77 5.26 1.90
N ASP A 418 -28.35 4.08 2.14
CA ASP A 418 -29.74 3.97 2.62
C ASP A 418 -29.81 3.93 4.16
N ASN A 419 -28.71 3.57 4.83
CA ASN A 419 -28.65 3.40 6.28
C ASN A 419 -28.30 4.73 6.98
N GLU A 420 -29.24 5.27 7.74
CA GLU A 420 -29.08 6.51 8.52
C GLU A 420 -27.97 6.45 9.58
N GLU A 421 -27.73 5.29 10.21
CA GLU A 421 -26.63 5.14 11.19
C GLU A 421 -25.26 5.31 10.50
N LEU A 422 -25.11 4.83 9.26
CA LEU A 422 -23.90 5.03 8.49
C LEU A 422 -23.74 6.50 8.07
N LYS A 423 -24.83 7.16 7.66
CA LYS A 423 -24.81 8.59 7.32
C LYS A 423 -24.37 9.45 8.52
N GLN A 424 -24.83 9.10 9.72
CA GLN A 424 -24.54 9.84 10.94
C GLN A 424 -23.05 9.95 11.24
N ILE A 425 -22.26 8.91 10.92
CA ILE A 425 -20.80 8.93 11.06
C ILE A 425 -20.21 10.11 10.28
N TYR A 426 -20.60 10.29 9.03
CA TYR A 426 -20.07 11.34 8.18
C TYR A 426 -20.60 12.74 8.53
N TYR A 427 -21.87 12.83 8.99
CA TYR A 427 -22.39 14.10 9.53
C TYR A 427 -21.62 14.56 10.76
N GLU A 428 -21.35 13.65 11.69
CA GLU A 428 -20.57 13.95 12.89
C GLU A 428 -19.15 14.40 12.53
N ARG A 429 -18.47 13.65 11.65
CA ARG A 429 -17.14 14.04 11.14
C ARG A 429 -17.16 15.42 10.49
N TYR A 430 -18.15 15.69 9.63
CA TYR A 430 -18.30 16.99 8.98
C TYR A 430 -18.40 18.13 9.99
N ILE A 431 -19.32 18.05 10.94
CA ILE A 431 -19.56 19.11 11.93
C ILE A 431 -18.33 19.32 12.82
N THR A 432 -17.79 18.23 13.34
CA THR A 432 -16.70 18.28 14.33
C THR A 432 -15.37 18.68 13.72
N ASN A 433 -15.02 18.16 12.54
CA ASN A 433 -13.76 18.48 11.88
C ASN A 433 -13.79 19.88 11.26
N THR A 434 -14.96 20.36 10.78
CA THR A 434 -15.11 21.76 10.34
C THR A 434 -14.85 22.71 11.51
N LEU A 435 -15.42 22.43 12.69
CA LEU A 435 -15.16 23.23 13.89
C LEU A 435 -13.67 23.23 14.28
N VAL A 436 -12.99 22.08 14.20
CA VAL A 436 -11.54 21.99 14.45
C VAL A 436 -10.75 22.87 13.47
N MET A 437 -11.06 22.81 12.17
CA MET A 437 -10.41 23.65 11.15
C MET A 437 -10.61 25.15 11.41
N GLU A 438 -11.83 25.56 11.77
CA GLU A 438 -12.15 26.94 12.12
C GLU A 438 -11.37 27.43 13.34
N LEU A 439 -11.26 26.60 14.39
CA LEU A 439 -10.52 26.94 15.61
C LEU A 439 -9.01 27.08 15.38
N LEU A 440 -8.46 26.36 14.41
CA LEU A 440 -7.03 26.36 14.10
C LEU A 440 -6.64 27.46 13.10
N ASN A 441 -7.59 28.29 12.64
CA ASN A 441 -7.40 29.27 11.56
C ASN A 441 -6.77 28.62 10.31
N GLU A 442 -7.08 27.34 10.05
CA GLU A 442 -6.77 26.72 8.77
C GLU A 442 -7.71 27.36 7.75
N GLU A 443 -7.34 28.52 7.21
CA GLU A 443 -8.12 29.21 6.17
C GLU A 443 -8.34 28.22 5.02
N ILE A 444 -9.56 27.71 4.90
CA ILE A 444 -10.06 27.20 3.64
C ILE A 444 -10.18 28.44 2.77
N LYS A 445 -9.19 28.68 1.91
CA LYS A 445 -9.40 29.55 0.76
C LYS A 445 -10.72 29.11 0.14
N GLN A 446 -11.67 30.04 0.08
CA GLN A 446 -12.89 29.87 -0.69
C GLN A 446 -12.46 29.70 -2.14
N ASP A 447 -12.23 28.46 -2.56
CA ASP A 447 -11.87 28.17 -3.93
C ASP A 447 -13.04 28.59 -4.81
N ASN A 448 -12.67 29.19 -5.94
CA ASN A 448 -13.53 29.82 -6.92
C ASN A 448 -14.85 29.07 -7.16
N GLU A 449 -15.95 29.79 -7.47
CA GLU A 449 -17.31 29.30 -7.77
C GLU A 449 -17.42 28.30 -8.97
N TYR A 450 -16.35 27.61 -9.37
CA TYR A 450 -16.39 26.69 -10.50
C TYR A 450 -16.71 25.26 -10.04
N TYR A 451 -17.70 24.69 -10.70
CA TYR A 451 -18.13 23.32 -10.54
C TYR A 451 -17.98 22.56 -11.85
N ILE A 452 -18.18 21.24 -11.80
CA ILE A 452 -18.25 20.41 -12.99
C ILE A 452 -19.69 19.94 -13.19
N ALA A 453 -20.20 20.10 -14.41
CA ALA A 453 -21.51 19.66 -14.86
C ALA A 453 -21.39 18.48 -15.83
N LEU A 454 -22.47 17.73 -16.00
CA LEU A 454 -22.61 16.73 -17.06
C LEU A 454 -23.55 17.29 -18.14
N ASP A 455 -23.13 17.26 -19.39
CA ASP A 455 -24.01 17.59 -20.52
C ASP A 455 -25.00 16.47 -20.86
N ASN A 456 -25.83 16.69 -21.88
CA ASN A 456 -26.82 15.72 -22.34
C ASN A 456 -26.20 14.39 -22.86
N GLU A 457 -24.90 14.40 -23.16
CA GLU A 457 -24.12 13.23 -23.59
C GLU A 457 -23.24 12.66 -22.45
N SER A 458 -23.45 13.11 -21.20
CA SER A 458 -22.68 12.74 -20.01
C SER A 458 -21.18 13.08 -20.11
N LYS A 459 -20.84 14.14 -20.83
CA LYS A 459 -19.48 14.72 -20.86
C LYS A 459 -19.33 15.76 -19.76
N LEU A 460 -18.12 15.82 -19.21
CA LEU A 460 -17.75 16.76 -18.18
C LEU A 460 -17.52 18.16 -18.75
N ILE A 461 -18.20 19.16 -18.17
CA ILE A 461 -18.09 20.57 -18.57
C ILE A 461 -17.86 21.44 -17.33
N ARG A 462 -16.90 22.36 -17.39
CA ARG A 462 -16.71 23.37 -16.34
C ARG A 462 -17.87 24.38 -16.38
N THR A 463 -18.46 24.66 -15.23
CA THR A 463 -19.48 25.71 -15.05
C THR A 463 -19.04 26.69 -13.95
N LYS A 464 -19.55 27.93 -14.04
CA LYS A 464 -19.60 28.87 -12.92
C LYS A 464 -20.84 28.62 -12.07
#